data_AF-A0A176FV15-F1
#
_entry.id   AF-A0A176FV15-F1
#
_cell.length_a   1.000
_cell.length_b   1.000
_cell.length_c   1.000
_cell.angle_alpha   90.00
_cell.angle_beta   90.00
_cell.angle_gamma   90.00
#
_symmetry.space_group_name_H-M   'P 1'
#
loop_
_entity.id
_entity.type
_entity.pdbx_description
1 polymer ?
#
loop_
_entity_poly.entity_id
_entity_poly.type
_entity_poly.pdbx_seq_one_letter_code
_entity_poly.pdbx_strand_id
1 'polypeptide(L)'
;RHHDPDLSGRHQAGAVGVPFGFETALLMATGKIWVMVPETIRVTLTGKPRPGVGARDIALATMQHLNETDASYRLLEFTGDGISQIPFWDRMTLCGLCIDIGAKSAVVPADDVACEALAELGVANPEREASDPDAHFVQEVAIDLSTLEPLVSVPPSPTHVRRVSDMRGTAIHHAYLGSCASGTLEDLRAADALLAGHKVKEGVKLLVIPSTRKTYQRAMEEGILARFTDAGATVLAPTCGPCFGGLAQLCAGERRISTSTRNDPGRMGSTEAEIFLGSALTVTASAITGHICGAGDIGKARHDGSV
;
A
#
# COMPACT_ATOMS: atom_id res chain seq x y z
N ARG A 1 5.11 23.86 -4.65
CA ARG A 1 5.28 23.59 -3.21
C ARG A 1 4.73 22.23 -2.77
N HIS A 2 3.86 21.58 -3.55
CA HIS A 2 3.56 20.16 -3.35
C HIS A 2 4.49 19.32 -4.23
N HIS A 3 5.62 18.90 -3.68
CA HIS A 3 6.40 17.79 -4.22
C HIS A 3 5.82 16.51 -3.64
N ASP A 4 5.71 15.47 -4.45
CA ASP A 4 5.18 14.16 -4.04
C ASP A 4 6.34 13.33 -3.46
N PRO A 5 6.44 13.15 -2.11
CA PRO A 5 7.48 12.30 -1.54
C PRO A 5 7.30 10.83 -1.95
N ASP A 6 6.10 10.42 -2.35
CA ASP A 6 5.75 9.05 -2.74
C ASP A 6 6.14 8.74 -4.20
N LEU A 7 6.85 9.65 -4.90
CA LEU A 7 7.45 9.41 -6.22
C LEU A 7 8.42 8.23 -6.22
N SER A 8 8.98 7.90 -5.05
CA SER A 8 9.83 6.73 -4.85
C SER A 8 9.11 5.46 -5.36
N GLY A 9 7.87 5.19 -4.94
CA GLY A 9 7.17 3.93 -5.26
C GLY A 9 6.82 3.70 -6.74
N ARG A 10 6.89 4.72 -7.60
CA ARG A 10 6.34 4.64 -8.97
C ARG A 10 7.21 3.90 -9.98
N HIS A 11 8.48 3.60 -9.66
CA HIS A 11 9.43 2.99 -10.60
C HIS A 11 10.28 1.85 -9.99
N GLN A 12 9.90 1.31 -8.83
CA GLN A 12 10.79 0.46 -8.02
C GLN A 12 10.73 -1.04 -8.32
N ALA A 13 10.09 -1.43 -9.43
CA ALA A 13 10.16 -2.78 -9.98
C ALA A 13 11.15 -2.78 -11.16
N GLY A 14 12.43 -2.99 -10.86
CA GLY A 14 13.53 -3.02 -11.83
C GLY A 14 14.31 -1.71 -12.00
N ALA A 15 13.99 -0.65 -11.26
CA ALA A 15 14.77 0.60 -11.28
C ALA A 15 14.76 1.31 -9.93
N VAL A 16 15.74 2.19 -9.69
CA VAL A 16 15.81 3.00 -8.47
C VAL A 16 15.01 4.30 -8.68
N GLY A 17 13.98 4.49 -7.86
CA GLY A 17 13.17 5.72 -7.86
C GLY A 17 13.56 6.65 -6.72
N VAL A 18 14.06 7.85 -7.02
CA VAL A 18 14.46 8.85 -6.01
C VAL A 18 13.57 10.10 -6.09
N PRO A 19 12.90 10.51 -4.99
CA PRO A 19 12.12 11.74 -4.97
C PRO A 19 13.05 12.96 -4.87
N PHE A 20 12.73 14.01 -5.63
CA PHE A 20 13.42 15.30 -5.60
C PHE A 20 12.43 16.44 -5.35
N GLY A 21 12.88 17.46 -4.62
CA GLY A 21 12.11 18.65 -4.33
C GLY A 21 12.38 19.72 -5.38
N PHE A 22 12.96 20.83 -4.94
CA PHE A 22 13.32 21.96 -5.80
C PHE A 22 14.33 21.58 -6.89
N GLU A 23 15.11 20.52 -6.67
CA GLU A 23 16.09 19.99 -7.62
C GLU A 23 15.44 19.45 -8.90
N THR A 24 14.12 19.24 -8.91
CA THR A 24 13.37 18.90 -10.13
C THR A 24 13.60 19.94 -11.23
N ALA A 25 13.73 21.23 -10.89
CA ALA A 25 14.02 22.29 -11.86
C ALA A 25 15.41 22.12 -12.50
N LEU A 26 16.41 21.67 -11.72
CA LEU A 26 17.75 21.36 -12.22
C LEU A 26 17.71 20.16 -13.17
N LEU A 27 16.96 19.11 -12.80
CA LEU A 27 16.79 17.92 -13.64
C LEU A 27 16.11 18.28 -14.97
N MET A 28 15.08 19.13 -14.95
CA MET A 28 14.42 19.60 -16.18
C MET A 28 15.33 20.49 -17.05
N ALA A 29 16.18 21.32 -16.43
CA ALA A 29 17.06 22.23 -17.16
C ALA A 29 18.30 21.53 -17.76
N THR A 30 18.81 20.50 -17.09
CA THR A 30 20.11 19.89 -17.44
C THR A 30 20.02 18.42 -17.85
N GLY A 31 18.88 17.76 -17.60
CA GLY A 31 18.71 16.33 -17.77
C GLY A 31 19.52 15.48 -16.77
N LYS A 32 20.15 16.10 -15.77
CA LYS A 32 21.04 15.42 -14.82
C LYS A 32 20.84 15.94 -13.39
N ILE A 33 21.21 15.11 -12.43
CA ILE A 33 21.17 15.45 -11.00
C ILE A 33 22.27 14.70 -10.26
N TRP A 34 22.74 15.26 -9.15
CA TRP A 34 23.70 14.61 -8.27
C TRP A 34 22.96 13.80 -7.20
N VAL A 35 23.33 12.53 -7.06
CA VAL A 35 22.80 11.63 -6.04
C VAL A 35 24.00 10.97 -5.36
N MET A 36 24.03 11.00 -4.02
CA MET A 36 24.98 10.18 -3.27
C MET A 36 24.50 8.74 -3.33
N VAL A 37 25.38 7.82 -3.72
CA VAL A 37 25.05 6.39 -3.78
C VAL A 37 24.75 5.92 -2.36
N PRO A 38 23.51 5.47 -2.06
CA PRO A 38 23.16 4.99 -0.74
C PRO A 38 23.77 3.62 -0.50
N GLU A 39 24.06 3.31 0.75
CA GLU A 39 24.37 1.94 1.17
C GLU A 39 23.08 1.09 1.18
N THR A 40 23.19 -0.22 0.92
CA THR A 40 22.02 -1.10 0.70
C THR A 40 21.75 -2.01 1.89
N ILE A 41 20.48 -2.12 2.27
CA ILE A 41 19.93 -3.14 3.16
C ILE A 41 19.24 -4.20 2.30
N ARG A 42 19.60 -5.46 2.48
CA ARG A 42 18.92 -6.58 1.79
C ARG A 42 17.73 -7.06 2.62
N VAL A 43 16.57 -7.18 1.98
CA VAL A 43 15.35 -7.76 2.56
C VAL A 43 14.98 -9.01 1.79
N THR A 44 15.25 -10.18 2.37
CA THR A 44 14.98 -11.49 1.77
C THR A 44 13.59 -11.96 2.17
N LEU A 45 12.67 -12.04 1.20
CA LEU A 45 11.32 -12.55 1.37
C LEU A 45 11.27 -14.02 0.98
N THR A 46 10.76 -14.88 1.88
CA THR A 46 10.67 -16.32 1.66
C THR A 46 9.27 -16.87 1.80
N GLY A 47 8.97 -17.97 1.11
CA GLY A 47 7.68 -18.65 1.20
C GLY A 47 6.53 -17.90 0.52
N LYS A 48 5.29 -18.25 0.89
CA LYS A 48 4.07 -17.71 0.26
C LYS A 48 3.21 -16.95 1.27
N PRO A 49 2.67 -15.75 0.93
CA PRO A 49 1.75 -15.03 1.78
C PRO A 49 0.53 -15.87 2.18
N ARG A 50 0.12 -15.77 3.45
CA ARG A 50 -1.14 -16.33 3.93
C ARG A 50 -2.34 -15.65 3.25
N PRO A 51 -3.49 -16.34 3.13
CA PRO A 51 -4.73 -15.68 2.70
C PRO A 51 -5.03 -14.43 3.54
N GLY A 52 -5.30 -13.31 2.88
CA GLY A 52 -5.54 -12.02 3.54
C GLY A 52 -4.32 -11.13 3.70
N VAL A 53 -3.10 -11.62 3.41
CA VAL A 53 -1.86 -10.85 3.44
C VAL A 53 -1.52 -10.38 2.03
N GLY A 54 -1.35 -9.06 1.86
CA GLY A 54 -0.93 -8.43 0.60
C GLY A 54 0.39 -7.67 0.72
N ALA A 55 0.83 -7.02 -0.35
CA ALA A 55 2.11 -6.30 -0.38
C ALA A 55 2.22 -5.18 0.67
N ARG A 56 1.11 -4.53 1.03
CA ARG A 56 1.10 -3.57 2.14
C ARG A 56 1.47 -4.22 3.47
N ASP A 57 0.92 -5.39 3.77
CA ASP A 57 1.21 -6.10 5.02
C ASP A 57 2.70 -6.49 5.07
N ILE A 58 3.29 -6.86 3.93
CA ILE A 58 4.73 -7.14 3.79
C ILE A 58 5.56 -5.87 4.01
N ALA A 59 5.13 -4.73 3.45
CA ALA A 59 5.79 -3.45 3.68
C ALA A 59 5.75 -3.05 5.17
N LEU A 60 4.58 -3.16 5.81
CA LEU A 60 4.42 -2.88 7.23
C LEU A 60 5.26 -3.83 8.10
N ALA A 61 5.34 -5.12 7.74
CA ALA A 61 6.22 -6.07 8.41
C ALA A 61 7.70 -5.69 8.24
N THR A 62 8.10 -5.22 7.07
CA THR A 62 9.47 -4.71 6.81
C THR A 62 9.78 -3.52 7.72
N MET A 63 8.84 -2.59 7.89
CA MET A 63 8.98 -1.45 8.82
C MET A 63 9.04 -1.86 10.30
N GLN A 64 8.50 -3.02 10.67
CA GLN A 64 8.65 -3.54 12.04
C GLN A 64 10.05 -4.09 12.31
N HIS A 65 10.76 -4.54 11.27
CA HIS A 65 12.13 -5.07 11.37
C HIS A 65 13.20 -3.98 11.24
N LEU A 66 12.88 -2.86 10.59
CA LEU A 66 13.78 -1.75 10.33
C LEU A 66 13.27 -0.49 11.03
N ASN A 67 14.06 0.07 11.94
CA ASN A 67 13.71 1.36 12.54
C ASN A 67 14.10 2.53 11.60
N GLU A 68 13.56 3.73 11.87
CA GLU A 68 13.82 4.93 11.07
C GLU A 68 15.30 5.32 10.96
N THR A 69 16.11 4.96 11.97
CA THR A 69 17.55 5.24 11.98
C THR A 69 18.29 4.27 11.06
N ASP A 70 17.96 2.99 11.11
CA ASP A 70 18.62 1.94 10.32
C ASP A 70 18.41 2.18 8.82
N ALA A 71 17.18 2.48 8.42
CA ALA A 71 16.82 2.68 7.01
C ALA A 71 17.16 4.09 6.47
N SER A 72 17.54 5.04 7.34
CA SER A 72 17.81 6.42 6.95
C SER A 72 18.85 6.52 5.84
N TYR A 73 18.45 7.12 4.71
CA TYR A 73 19.27 7.30 3.51
C TYR A 73 19.79 5.99 2.87
N ARG A 74 19.26 4.83 3.25
CA ARG A 74 19.63 3.53 2.66
C ARG A 74 18.73 3.16 1.49
N LEU A 75 19.22 2.28 0.62
CA LEU A 75 18.41 1.58 -0.37
C LEU A 75 17.93 0.26 0.24
N LEU A 76 16.64 -0.06 0.12
CA LEU A 76 16.13 -1.39 0.47
C LEU A 76 16.06 -2.24 -0.79
N GLU A 77 16.81 -3.33 -0.84
CA GLU A 77 16.75 -4.30 -1.94
C GLU A 77 15.95 -5.53 -1.51
N PHE A 78 14.81 -5.72 -2.14
CA PHE A 78 13.93 -6.86 -1.90
C PHE A 78 14.32 -8.04 -2.80
N THR A 79 14.62 -9.19 -2.21
CA THR A 79 15.05 -10.41 -2.90
C THR A 79 14.36 -11.65 -2.30
N GLY A 80 14.70 -12.84 -2.78
CA GLY A 80 14.18 -14.13 -2.30
C GLY A 80 13.04 -14.70 -3.15
N ASP A 81 12.72 -15.97 -2.91
CA ASP A 81 11.72 -16.73 -3.66
C ASP A 81 10.29 -16.20 -3.46
N GLY A 82 10.03 -15.54 -2.32
CA GLY A 82 8.75 -14.92 -2.01
C GLY A 82 8.37 -13.76 -2.94
N ILE A 83 9.33 -13.12 -3.61
CA ILE A 83 9.07 -12.02 -4.55
C ILE A 83 8.21 -12.46 -5.73
N SER A 84 8.44 -13.68 -6.22
CA SER A 84 7.66 -14.27 -7.32
C SER A 84 6.17 -14.43 -6.98
N GLN A 85 5.82 -14.42 -5.69
CA GLN A 85 4.44 -14.53 -5.21
C GLN A 85 3.70 -13.19 -5.15
N ILE A 86 4.42 -12.07 -5.36
CA ILE A 86 3.87 -10.71 -5.29
C ILE A 86 3.65 -10.20 -6.73
N PRO A 87 2.40 -9.88 -7.12
CA PRO A 87 2.10 -9.32 -8.44
C PRO A 87 2.93 -8.06 -8.72
N PHE A 88 3.24 -7.81 -9.99
CA PHE A 88 4.09 -6.68 -10.40
C PHE A 88 3.61 -5.33 -9.83
N TRP A 89 2.32 -5.02 -9.99
CA TRP A 89 1.74 -3.75 -9.53
C TRP A 89 1.78 -3.61 -8.00
N ASP A 90 1.67 -4.72 -7.27
CA ASP A 90 1.72 -4.75 -5.81
C ASP A 90 3.14 -4.50 -5.27
N ARG A 91 4.18 -4.78 -6.07
CA ARG A 91 5.58 -4.45 -5.73
C ARG A 91 5.80 -2.95 -5.62
N MET A 92 5.01 -2.14 -6.33
CA MET A 92 5.04 -0.68 -6.18
C MET A 92 4.57 -0.25 -4.78
N THR A 93 3.56 -0.92 -4.23
CA THR A 93 3.11 -0.70 -2.85
C THR A 93 4.17 -1.14 -1.85
N LEU A 94 4.78 -2.31 -2.06
CA LEU A 94 5.87 -2.82 -1.21
C LEU A 94 7.00 -1.80 -1.11
N CYS A 95 7.49 -1.35 -2.26
CA CYS A 95 8.63 -0.46 -2.38
C CYS A 95 8.32 0.99 -1.96
N GLY A 96 7.17 1.52 -2.38
CA GLY A 96 6.80 2.92 -2.15
C GLY A 96 6.58 3.27 -0.68
N LEU A 97 6.10 2.33 0.13
CA LEU A 97 5.82 2.58 1.53
C LEU A 97 7.10 2.70 2.39
N CYS A 98 8.22 2.11 1.96
CA CYS A 98 9.48 2.14 2.72
C CYS A 98 10.03 3.56 2.98
N ILE A 99 9.58 4.56 2.23
CA ILE A 99 9.94 5.97 2.49
C ILE A 99 9.55 6.44 3.89
N ASP A 100 8.51 5.84 4.48
CA ASP A 100 8.00 6.22 5.81
C ASP A 100 8.96 5.81 6.95
N ILE A 101 9.92 4.91 6.71
CA ILE A 101 11.02 4.60 7.63
C ILE A 101 12.33 5.30 7.25
N GLY A 102 12.30 6.30 6.38
CA GLY A 102 13.48 7.08 5.99
C GLY A 102 14.37 6.45 4.91
N ALA A 103 13.95 5.31 4.33
CA ALA A 103 14.62 4.72 3.18
C ALA A 103 14.72 5.73 2.03
N LYS A 104 15.90 5.84 1.42
CA LYS A 104 16.08 6.72 0.26
C LYS A 104 15.26 6.24 -0.94
N SER A 105 15.19 4.93 -1.10
CA SER A 105 14.47 4.22 -2.14
C SER A 105 14.36 2.74 -1.74
N ALA A 106 13.52 1.99 -2.45
CA ALA A 106 13.54 0.54 -2.41
C ALA A 106 13.57 0.00 -3.84
N VAL A 107 13.93 -1.26 -4.02
CA VAL A 107 13.94 -1.89 -5.35
C VAL A 107 13.65 -3.37 -5.25
N VAL A 108 12.85 -3.87 -6.18
CA VAL A 108 12.75 -5.30 -6.49
C VAL A 108 13.41 -5.48 -7.86
N PRO A 109 14.45 -6.33 -7.99
CA PRO A 109 15.06 -6.65 -9.27
C PRO A 109 14.03 -7.15 -10.30
N ALA A 110 14.28 -6.88 -11.58
CA ALA A 110 13.38 -7.32 -12.64
C ALA A 110 13.47 -8.84 -12.85
N ASP A 111 12.41 -9.55 -12.46
CA ASP A 111 12.24 -10.99 -12.71
C ASP A 111 11.27 -11.23 -13.89
N ASP A 112 10.87 -12.48 -14.09
CA ASP A 112 9.95 -12.85 -15.17
C ASP A 112 8.58 -12.16 -15.03
N VAL A 113 8.04 -12.06 -13.80
CA VAL A 113 6.78 -11.37 -13.51
C VAL A 113 6.86 -9.89 -13.90
N ALA A 114 7.98 -9.23 -13.60
CA ALA A 114 8.20 -7.84 -14.00
C ALA A 114 8.34 -7.70 -15.52
N CYS A 115 9.04 -8.62 -16.18
CA CYS A 115 9.22 -8.59 -17.62
C CYS A 115 7.89 -8.78 -18.38
N GLU A 116 7.04 -9.70 -17.93
CA GLU A 116 5.72 -9.93 -18.50
C GLU A 116 4.84 -8.67 -18.39
N ALA A 117 4.78 -8.07 -17.20
CA ALA A 117 4.00 -6.85 -17.00
C ALA A 117 4.54 -5.66 -17.81
N LEU A 118 5.86 -5.49 -17.89
CA LEU A 118 6.51 -4.44 -18.66
C LEU A 118 6.27 -4.61 -20.17
N ALA A 119 6.26 -5.86 -20.67
CA ALA A 119 5.93 -6.14 -22.06
C ALA A 119 4.50 -5.72 -22.43
N GLU A 120 3.52 -5.90 -21.54
CA GLU A 120 2.15 -5.40 -21.74
C GLU A 120 2.05 -3.87 -21.81
N LEU A 121 3.04 -3.17 -21.24
CA LEU A 121 3.18 -1.71 -21.32
C LEU A 121 3.99 -1.25 -22.54
N GLY A 122 4.45 -2.18 -23.38
CA GLY A 122 5.27 -1.89 -24.56
C GLY A 122 6.75 -1.72 -24.25
N VAL A 123 7.22 -2.07 -23.06
CA VAL A 123 8.64 -2.07 -22.70
C VAL A 123 9.23 -3.43 -23.03
N ALA A 124 9.91 -3.52 -24.18
CA ALA A 124 10.57 -4.74 -24.61
C ALA A 124 11.95 -4.88 -23.95
N ASN A 125 12.28 -6.10 -23.49
CA ASN A 125 13.59 -6.47 -22.94
C ASN A 125 14.10 -5.51 -21.84
N PRO A 126 13.37 -5.36 -20.71
CA PRO A 126 13.88 -4.56 -19.61
C PRO A 126 15.21 -5.13 -19.10
N GLU A 127 16.14 -4.25 -18.76
CA GLU A 127 17.41 -4.65 -18.14
C GLU A 127 17.13 -5.38 -16.83
N ARG A 128 17.79 -6.53 -16.66
CA ARG A 128 17.67 -7.38 -15.47
C ARG A 128 18.91 -7.22 -14.61
N GLU A 129 19.05 -6.02 -14.05
CA GLU A 129 20.11 -5.72 -13.10
C GLU A 129 19.80 -6.43 -11.77
N ALA A 130 20.77 -7.21 -11.29
CA ALA A 130 20.71 -7.91 -10.02
C ALA A 130 22.04 -7.71 -9.29
N SER A 131 21.98 -7.78 -7.96
CA SER A 131 23.20 -7.71 -7.15
C SER A 131 24.17 -8.84 -7.47
N ASP A 132 25.45 -8.49 -7.52
CA ASP A 132 26.54 -9.45 -7.67
C ASP A 132 26.56 -10.45 -6.50
N PRO A 133 27.05 -11.69 -6.69
CA PRO A 133 27.17 -12.68 -5.63
C PRO A 133 28.01 -12.23 -4.42
N ASP A 134 28.97 -11.32 -4.63
CA ASP A 134 29.86 -10.75 -3.61
C ASP A 134 29.48 -9.32 -3.19
N ALA A 135 28.28 -8.84 -3.58
CA ALA A 135 27.78 -7.54 -3.17
C ALA A 135 27.71 -7.42 -1.63
N HIS A 136 28.13 -6.27 -1.11
CA HIS A 136 28.14 -5.99 0.32
C HIS A 136 26.85 -5.27 0.76
N PHE A 137 26.21 -5.80 1.80
CA PHE A 137 25.02 -5.22 2.41
C PHE A 137 25.33 -4.79 3.83
N VAL A 138 24.88 -3.60 4.19
CA VAL A 138 25.14 -3.03 5.52
C VAL A 138 24.29 -3.69 6.60
N GLN A 139 23.20 -4.31 6.19
CA GLN A 139 22.30 -5.09 7.01
C GLN A 139 21.51 -6.04 6.11
N GLU A 140 21.18 -7.21 6.63
CA GLU A 140 20.29 -8.17 5.99
C GLU A 140 19.11 -8.48 6.92
N VAL A 141 17.90 -8.51 6.35
CA VAL A 141 16.65 -8.84 7.03
C VAL A 141 15.99 -9.99 6.28
N ALA A 142 15.51 -10.99 7.00
CA ALA A 142 14.76 -12.10 6.43
C ALA A 142 13.31 -12.10 6.94
N ILE A 143 12.34 -12.24 6.03
CA ILE A 143 10.91 -12.26 6.34
C ILE A 143 10.28 -13.51 5.72
N ASP A 144 9.71 -14.37 6.55
CA ASP A 144 8.92 -15.52 6.11
C ASP A 144 7.46 -15.12 5.91
N LEU A 145 7.05 -15.02 4.65
CA LEU A 145 5.70 -14.62 4.24
C LEU A 145 4.61 -15.58 4.73
N SER A 146 4.98 -16.83 5.01
CA SER A 146 4.05 -17.85 5.52
C SER A 146 3.71 -17.67 7.00
N THR A 147 4.45 -16.82 7.71
CA THR A 147 4.20 -16.48 9.12
C THR A 147 3.40 -15.19 9.29
N LEU A 148 3.38 -14.34 8.26
CA LEU A 148 2.71 -13.05 8.31
C LEU A 148 1.19 -13.19 8.44
N GLU A 149 0.61 -12.29 9.20
CA GLU A 149 -0.82 -12.07 9.32
C GLU A 149 -1.16 -10.64 8.90
N PRO A 150 -2.44 -10.32 8.64
CA PRO A 150 -2.82 -8.97 8.22
C PRO A 150 -2.42 -7.92 9.27
N LEU A 151 -1.81 -6.84 8.79
CA LEU A 151 -1.31 -5.74 9.60
C LEU A 151 -2.09 -4.45 9.30
N VAL A 152 -2.06 -3.54 10.26
CA VAL A 152 -2.64 -2.21 10.14
C VAL A 152 -1.72 -1.19 10.78
N SER A 153 -1.48 -0.08 10.10
CA SER A 153 -0.83 1.06 10.70
C SER A 153 -1.85 1.90 11.46
N VAL A 154 -1.57 2.21 12.72
CA VAL A 154 -2.43 2.95 13.63
C VAL A 154 -1.92 4.39 13.79
N PRO A 155 -2.79 5.40 13.99
CA PRO A 155 -2.34 6.77 14.15
C PRO A 155 -1.48 6.92 15.43
N PRO A 156 -0.62 7.95 15.53
CA PRO A 156 -0.47 9.07 14.60
C PRO A 156 0.63 8.87 13.52
N SER A 157 1.21 7.67 13.38
CA SER A 157 2.36 7.45 12.50
C SER A 157 2.19 6.24 11.57
N PRO A 158 2.62 6.32 10.29
CA PRO A 158 2.60 5.18 9.38
C PRO A 158 3.44 4.00 9.90
N THR A 159 4.46 4.28 10.71
CA THR A 159 5.37 3.28 11.29
C THR A 159 4.80 2.58 12.53
N HIS A 160 3.66 3.03 13.08
CA HIS A 160 3.01 2.37 14.21
C HIS A 160 2.17 1.19 13.74
N VAL A 161 2.78 0.01 13.63
CA VAL A 161 2.14 -1.18 13.07
C VAL A 161 1.58 -2.10 14.16
N ARG A 162 0.35 -2.55 13.98
CA ARG A 162 -0.34 -3.53 14.84
C ARG A 162 -0.94 -4.65 14.00
N ARG A 163 -1.20 -5.79 14.64
CA ARG A 163 -1.96 -6.86 14.00
C ARG A 163 -3.41 -6.44 13.86
N VAL A 164 -4.04 -6.82 12.76
CA VAL A 164 -5.49 -6.60 12.59
C VAL A 164 -6.29 -7.35 13.66
N SER A 165 -5.80 -8.50 14.16
CA SER A 165 -6.40 -9.23 15.28
C SER A 165 -6.52 -8.41 16.56
N ASP A 166 -5.57 -7.51 16.82
CA ASP A 166 -5.49 -6.71 18.05
C ASP A 166 -6.42 -5.50 17.99
N MET A 167 -6.95 -5.18 16.80
CA MET A 167 -7.82 -4.03 16.53
C MET A 167 -9.31 -4.42 16.40
N ARG A 168 -9.65 -5.66 16.79
CA ARG A 168 -11.03 -6.14 16.75
C ARG A 168 -11.95 -5.24 17.57
N GLY A 169 -13.07 -4.85 16.98
CA GLY A 169 -14.06 -3.99 17.62
C GLY A 169 -13.79 -2.49 17.49
N THR A 170 -12.65 -2.07 16.92
CA THR A 170 -12.41 -0.66 16.59
C THR A 170 -13.37 -0.21 15.48
N ALA A 171 -14.49 0.39 15.85
CA ALA A 171 -15.51 0.87 14.93
C ALA A 171 -14.95 1.91 13.95
N ILE A 172 -15.44 1.90 12.71
CA ILE A 172 -15.08 2.87 11.68
C ILE A 172 -16.32 3.60 11.17
N HIS A 173 -16.10 4.78 10.62
CA HIS A 173 -17.13 5.60 9.98
C HIS A 173 -16.89 5.68 8.46
N HIS A 174 -15.63 5.62 8.05
CA HIS A 174 -15.20 5.73 6.67
C HIS A 174 -14.25 4.60 6.29
N ALA A 175 -14.37 4.13 5.06
CA ALA A 175 -13.40 3.27 4.42
C ALA A 175 -12.98 3.91 3.08
N TYR A 176 -11.68 3.85 2.76
CA TYR A 176 -11.15 4.39 1.52
C TYR A 176 -10.25 3.34 0.85
N LEU A 177 -10.75 2.81 -0.27
CA LEU A 177 -10.05 1.89 -1.16
C LEU A 177 -9.57 2.67 -2.41
N GLY A 178 -8.26 2.78 -2.59
CA GLY A 178 -7.60 3.61 -3.59
C GLY A 178 -6.38 4.34 -3.02
N SER A 179 -5.59 4.94 -3.92
CA SER A 179 -4.49 5.91 -3.70
C SER A 179 -3.39 5.67 -4.74
N CYS A 180 -2.21 6.26 -4.56
CA CYS A 180 -1.00 5.89 -5.30
C CYS A 180 -0.38 4.56 -4.84
N ALA A 181 -0.70 4.09 -3.64
CA ALA A 181 -0.15 2.87 -3.03
C ALA A 181 -1.16 1.70 -3.04
N SER A 182 -2.28 1.85 -3.75
CA SER A 182 -3.34 0.85 -3.91
C SER A 182 -4.29 1.27 -5.03
N GLY A 183 -5.45 0.62 -5.19
CA GLY A 183 -6.43 0.92 -6.23
C GLY A 183 -6.00 0.43 -7.61
N THR A 184 -5.07 -0.53 -7.66
CA THR A 184 -4.73 -1.31 -8.85
C THR A 184 -5.94 -2.13 -9.30
N LEU A 185 -5.89 -2.70 -10.50
CA LEU A 185 -7.00 -3.54 -10.96
C LEU A 185 -7.13 -4.80 -10.09
N GLU A 186 -6.00 -5.32 -9.63
CA GLU A 186 -5.87 -6.46 -8.73
C GLU A 186 -6.49 -6.16 -7.36
N ASP A 187 -6.22 -4.99 -6.77
CA ASP A 187 -6.85 -4.55 -5.53
C ASP A 187 -8.38 -4.47 -5.67
N LEU A 188 -8.86 -3.90 -6.78
CA LEU A 188 -10.29 -3.77 -7.04
C LEU A 188 -10.96 -5.13 -7.23
N ARG A 189 -10.32 -6.07 -7.95
CA ARG A 189 -10.81 -7.44 -8.12
C ARG A 189 -10.84 -8.20 -6.79
N ALA A 190 -9.79 -8.06 -5.99
CA ALA A 190 -9.71 -8.71 -4.67
C ALA A 190 -10.79 -8.17 -3.72
N ALA A 191 -11.00 -6.85 -3.70
CA ALA A 191 -12.05 -6.22 -2.92
C ALA A 191 -13.46 -6.59 -3.43
N ASP A 192 -13.70 -6.61 -4.74
CA ASP A 192 -14.98 -7.03 -5.34
C ASP A 192 -15.32 -8.48 -5.01
N ALA A 193 -14.34 -9.39 -5.10
CA ALA A 193 -14.51 -10.79 -4.69
C ALA A 193 -14.87 -10.92 -3.20
N LEU A 194 -14.29 -10.08 -2.34
CA LEU A 194 -14.61 -10.07 -0.91
C LEU A 194 -15.98 -9.44 -0.60
N LEU A 195 -16.41 -8.49 -1.42
CA LEU A 195 -17.70 -7.80 -1.29
C LEU A 195 -18.86 -8.62 -1.88
N ALA A 196 -18.56 -9.64 -2.68
CA ALA A 196 -19.55 -10.52 -3.27
C ALA A 196 -20.46 -11.17 -2.20
N GLY A 197 -21.77 -10.94 -2.31
CA GLY A 197 -22.76 -11.43 -1.33
C GLY A 197 -22.88 -10.58 -0.06
N HIS A 198 -22.12 -9.48 0.04
CA HIS A 198 -22.15 -8.56 1.17
C HIS A 198 -22.56 -7.14 0.74
N LYS A 199 -22.91 -6.31 1.72
CA LYS A 199 -23.15 -4.87 1.55
C LYS A 199 -22.22 -4.12 2.50
N VAL A 200 -21.89 -2.88 2.15
CA VAL A 200 -21.24 -1.95 3.08
C VAL A 200 -22.14 -1.79 4.31
N LYS A 201 -21.55 -1.82 5.50
CA LYS A 201 -22.28 -1.70 6.76
C LYS A 201 -23.03 -0.37 6.82
N GLU A 202 -24.30 -0.41 7.25
CA GLU A 202 -25.07 0.80 7.50
C GLU A 202 -24.34 1.75 8.46
N GLY A 203 -24.26 3.04 8.08
CA GLY A 203 -23.49 4.06 8.79
C GLY A 203 -22.02 4.19 8.36
N VAL A 204 -21.49 3.26 7.56
CA VAL A 204 -20.12 3.32 7.03
C VAL A 204 -20.12 3.83 5.60
N LYS A 205 -19.21 4.76 5.30
CA LYS A 205 -19.03 5.29 3.94
C LYS A 205 -17.78 4.68 3.30
N LEU A 206 -17.96 3.77 2.34
CA LEU A 206 -16.87 3.22 1.53
C LEU A 206 -16.68 4.06 0.26
N LEU A 207 -15.51 4.66 0.11
CA LEU A 207 -15.06 5.31 -1.11
C LEU A 207 -14.16 4.36 -1.90
N VAL A 208 -14.45 4.18 -3.18
CA VAL A 208 -13.64 3.38 -4.10
C VAL A 208 -13.10 4.29 -5.21
N ILE A 209 -11.78 4.39 -5.30
CA ILE A 209 -11.09 5.27 -6.25
C ILE A 209 -10.01 4.45 -6.98
N PRO A 210 -10.29 3.99 -8.22
CA PRO A 210 -9.27 3.38 -9.06
C PRO A 210 -8.07 4.30 -9.25
N SER A 211 -6.86 3.74 -9.24
CA SER A 211 -5.60 4.51 -9.23
C SER A 211 -5.37 5.34 -10.49
N THR A 212 -5.88 4.89 -11.63
CA THR A 212 -5.72 5.56 -12.93
C THR A 212 -7.00 5.52 -13.75
N ARG A 213 -7.07 6.36 -14.79
CA ARG A 213 -8.18 6.32 -15.76
C ARG A 213 -8.26 4.97 -16.49
N LYS A 214 -7.12 4.35 -16.80
CA LYS A 214 -7.05 3.03 -17.46
C LYS A 214 -7.62 1.95 -16.53
N THR A 215 -7.22 1.97 -15.25
CA THR A 215 -7.77 1.05 -14.22
C THR A 215 -9.27 1.26 -14.05
N TYR A 216 -9.74 2.52 -13.99
CA TYR A 216 -11.15 2.84 -13.90
C TYR A 216 -11.95 2.26 -15.08
N GLN A 217 -11.48 2.50 -16.31
CA GLN A 217 -12.13 1.98 -17.52
C GLN A 217 -12.18 0.46 -17.51
N ARG A 218 -11.07 -0.20 -17.15
CA ARG A 218 -11.03 -1.66 -17.11
C ARG A 218 -11.94 -2.26 -16.05
N ALA A 219 -11.96 -1.68 -14.85
CA ALA A 219 -12.88 -2.10 -13.79
C ALA A 219 -14.35 -1.87 -14.18
N MET A 220 -14.64 -0.83 -14.97
CA MET A 220 -15.97 -0.58 -15.52
C MET A 220 -16.37 -1.65 -16.53
N GLU A 221 -15.48 -2.00 -17.47
CA GLU A 221 -15.69 -3.08 -18.45
C GLU A 221 -15.95 -4.44 -17.78
N GLU A 222 -15.26 -4.72 -16.67
CA GLU A 222 -15.44 -5.94 -15.87
C GLU A 222 -16.67 -5.91 -14.94
N GLY A 223 -17.43 -4.81 -14.96
CA GLY A 223 -18.61 -4.60 -14.12
C GLY A 223 -18.31 -4.44 -12.63
N ILE A 224 -17.03 -4.33 -12.24
CA ILE A 224 -16.58 -4.19 -10.86
C ILE A 224 -17.13 -2.91 -10.24
N LEU A 225 -17.09 -1.79 -10.98
CA LEU A 225 -17.59 -0.52 -10.46
C LEU A 225 -19.10 -0.55 -10.16
N ALA A 226 -19.87 -1.22 -11.01
CA ALA A 226 -21.30 -1.39 -10.79
C ALA A 226 -21.58 -2.21 -9.52
N ARG A 227 -20.84 -3.32 -9.32
CA ARG A 227 -20.98 -4.15 -8.11
C ARG A 227 -20.58 -3.41 -6.84
N PHE A 228 -19.55 -2.56 -6.88
CA PHE A 228 -19.23 -1.67 -5.77
C PHE A 228 -20.39 -0.71 -5.45
N THR A 229 -20.96 -0.07 -6.46
CA THR A 229 -22.12 0.82 -6.29
C THR A 229 -23.33 0.07 -5.74
N ASP A 230 -23.65 -1.10 -6.29
CA ASP A 230 -24.74 -1.95 -5.82
C ASP A 230 -24.54 -2.35 -4.35
N ALA A 231 -23.29 -2.60 -3.94
CA ALA A 231 -22.94 -2.93 -2.56
C ALA A 231 -23.03 -1.74 -1.57
N GLY A 232 -23.29 -0.53 -2.07
CA GLY A 232 -23.41 0.69 -1.26
C GLY A 232 -22.13 1.52 -1.17
N ALA A 233 -21.13 1.25 -2.01
CA ALA A 233 -19.93 2.05 -2.09
C ALA A 233 -20.10 3.24 -3.05
N THR A 234 -19.39 4.34 -2.77
CA THR A 234 -19.30 5.50 -3.67
C THR A 234 -18.04 5.39 -4.51
N VAL A 235 -18.21 5.16 -5.80
CA VAL A 235 -17.11 5.12 -6.77
C VAL A 235 -16.81 6.55 -7.26
N LEU A 236 -15.55 6.97 -7.20
CA LEU A 236 -15.11 8.29 -7.68
C LEU A 236 -14.10 8.18 -8.82
N ALA A 237 -14.00 9.24 -9.62
CA ALA A 237 -12.95 9.37 -10.62
C ALA A 237 -11.55 9.37 -9.95
N PRO A 238 -10.50 8.89 -10.64
CA PRO A 238 -9.13 8.84 -10.09
C PRO A 238 -8.68 10.20 -9.55
N THR A 239 -8.32 10.25 -8.26
CA THR A 239 -7.89 11.47 -7.57
C THR A 239 -7.15 11.15 -6.27
N CYS A 240 -6.20 11.99 -5.88
CA CYS A 240 -5.57 11.93 -4.55
C CYS A 240 -6.39 12.67 -3.47
N GLY A 241 -7.55 13.26 -3.81
CA GLY A 241 -8.30 14.17 -2.95
C GLY A 241 -8.47 13.70 -1.49
N PRO A 242 -8.94 12.47 -1.23
CA PRO A 242 -9.07 11.98 0.16
C PRO A 242 -7.74 11.82 0.89
N CYS A 243 -6.62 11.55 0.21
CA CYS A 243 -5.32 11.31 0.84
C CYS A 243 -4.76 12.52 1.60
N PHE A 244 -5.11 13.73 1.18
CA PHE A 244 -4.65 14.99 1.80
C PHE A 244 -5.81 15.87 2.30
N GLY A 245 -7.02 15.31 2.40
CA GLY A 245 -8.19 16.03 2.88
C GLY A 245 -8.76 17.06 1.89
N GLY A 246 -8.44 16.96 0.60
CA GLY A 246 -9.06 17.79 -0.44
C GLY A 246 -10.47 17.36 -0.82
N LEU A 247 -10.84 16.12 -0.52
CA LEU A 247 -12.18 15.55 -0.71
C LEU A 247 -12.53 14.63 0.46
N ALA A 248 -13.82 14.50 0.75
CA ALA A 248 -14.33 13.63 1.81
C ALA A 248 -13.55 13.80 3.13
N GLN A 249 -13.56 15.01 3.69
CA GLN A 249 -12.88 15.29 4.95
C GLN A 249 -13.53 14.53 6.11
N LEU A 250 -12.72 14.17 7.11
CA LEU A 250 -13.19 13.60 8.37
C LEU A 250 -13.52 14.71 9.38
N CYS A 251 -14.63 14.52 10.10
CA CYS A 251 -15.00 15.30 11.27
C CYS A 251 -14.25 14.84 12.52
N ALA A 252 -14.30 15.66 13.58
CA ALA A 252 -13.78 15.27 14.90
C ALA A 252 -14.46 13.99 15.41
N GLY A 253 -13.66 13.07 15.96
CA GLY A 253 -14.14 11.76 16.47
C GLY A 253 -14.45 10.72 15.39
N GLU A 254 -14.37 11.06 14.10
CA GLU A 254 -14.54 10.09 13.03
C GLU A 254 -13.27 9.25 12.83
N ARG A 255 -13.48 8.03 12.35
CA ARG A 255 -12.42 7.04 12.11
C ARG A 255 -12.47 6.56 10.68
N ARG A 256 -11.32 6.52 10.01
CA ARG A 256 -11.16 5.99 8.66
C ARG A 256 -10.16 4.85 8.64
N ILE A 257 -10.51 3.76 7.97
CA ILE A 257 -9.54 2.77 7.48
C ILE A 257 -9.28 3.06 5.99
N SER A 258 -8.01 3.10 5.59
CA SER A 258 -7.60 3.64 4.29
C SER A 258 -6.47 2.82 3.67
N THR A 259 -6.47 2.67 2.35
CA THR A 259 -5.32 2.17 1.59
C THR A 259 -4.36 3.29 1.16
N SER A 260 -4.37 4.45 1.83
CA SER A 260 -3.42 5.55 1.60
C SER A 260 -2.05 5.30 2.26
N THR A 261 -1.15 6.27 2.18
CA THR A 261 0.23 6.17 2.70
C THR A 261 0.40 6.80 4.09
N ARG A 262 -0.35 7.86 4.39
CA ARG A 262 -0.14 8.67 5.60
C ARG A 262 -1.36 8.72 6.52
N ASN A 263 -1.12 8.74 7.83
CA ASN A 263 -2.13 8.80 8.89
C ASN A 263 -1.84 9.85 9.99
N ASP A 264 -1.01 10.84 9.69
CA ASP A 264 -0.73 11.94 10.62
C ASP A 264 -2.02 12.70 11.01
N PRO A 265 -2.17 13.19 12.25
CA PRO A 265 -3.34 13.96 12.66
C PRO A 265 -3.62 15.16 11.73
N GLY A 266 -4.88 15.32 11.32
CA GLY A 266 -5.30 16.38 10.39
C GLY A 266 -5.03 16.08 8.92
N ARG A 267 -4.42 14.93 8.58
CA ARG A 267 -4.09 14.57 7.20
C ARG A 267 -5.30 14.50 6.27
N MET A 268 -6.44 14.06 6.79
CA MET A 268 -7.67 13.86 6.01
C MET A 268 -8.86 14.67 6.53
N GLY A 269 -8.63 15.75 7.27
CA GLY A 269 -9.70 16.56 7.87
C GLY A 269 -9.32 17.06 9.26
N SER A 270 -10.18 16.82 10.24
CA SER A 270 -9.95 17.20 11.64
C SER A 270 -8.67 16.58 12.22
N THR A 271 -8.00 17.32 13.11
CA THR A 271 -6.88 16.80 13.91
C THR A 271 -7.33 15.80 14.98
N GLU A 272 -8.62 15.74 15.28
CA GLU A 272 -9.25 14.78 16.20
C GLU A 272 -9.82 13.54 15.48
N ALA A 273 -9.60 13.43 14.16
CA ALA A 273 -9.96 12.24 13.40
C ALA A 273 -8.82 11.21 13.44
N GLU A 274 -9.17 9.93 13.48
CA GLU A 274 -8.20 8.83 13.50
C GLU A 274 -8.16 8.13 12.13
N ILE A 275 -6.95 7.95 11.61
CA ILE A 275 -6.72 7.33 10.30
C ILE A 275 -5.91 6.04 10.52
N PHE A 276 -6.45 4.93 10.05
CA PHE A 276 -5.81 3.62 10.04
C PHE A 276 -5.43 3.26 8.61
N LEU A 277 -4.28 2.63 8.40
CA LEU A 277 -3.82 2.23 7.07
C LEU A 277 -3.78 0.71 6.96
N GLY A 278 -4.55 0.15 6.04
CA GLY A 278 -4.67 -1.30 5.84
C GLY A 278 -4.62 -1.68 4.37
N SER A 279 -4.46 -2.98 4.09
CA SER A 279 -4.50 -3.52 2.73
C SER A 279 -5.90 -3.39 2.12
N ALA A 280 -6.02 -3.54 0.80
CA ALA A 280 -7.33 -3.51 0.13
C ALA A 280 -8.31 -4.52 0.75
N LEU A 281 -7.82 -5.70 1.13
CA LEU A 281 -8.61 -6.73 1.81
C LEU A 281 -9.06 -6.30 3.20
N THR A 282 -8.15 -5.76 4.03
CA THR A 282 -8.48 -5.29 5.38
C THR A 282 -9.47 -4.12 5.34
N VAL A 283 -9.27 -3.15 4.44
CA VAL A 283 -10.15 -1.99 4.26
C VAL A 283 -11.55 -2.44 3.82
N THR A 284 -11.63 -3.35 2.87
CA THR A 284 -12.91 -3.87 2.36
C THR A 284 -13.64 -4.71 3.41
N ALA A 285 -12.94 -5.61 4.10
CA ALA A 285 -13.51 -6.38 5.21
C ALA A 285 -14.06 -5.46 6.30
N SER A 286 -13.30 -4.42 6.65
CA SER A 286 -13.71 -3.44 7.66
C SER A 286 -14.93 -2.63 7.22
N ALA A 287 -15.06 -2.32 5.92
CA ALA A 287 -16.24 -1.66 5.37
C ALA A 287 -17.52 -2.53 5.45
N ILE A 288 -17.36 -3.85 5.32
CA ILE A 288 -18.45 -4.83 5.43
C ILE A 288 -18.92 -4.99 6.88
N THR A 289 -17.98 -5.02 7.84
CA THR A 289 -18.27 -5.29 9.25
C THR A 289 -18.54 -4.04 10.09
N GLY A 290 -18.02 -2.88 9.64
CA GLY A 290 -18.08 -1.59 10.35
C GLY A 290 -17.06 -1.44 11.47
N HIS A 291 -16.07 -2.31 11.56
CA HIS A 291 -14.92 -2.17 12.45
C HIS A 291 -13.66 -2.75 11.78
N ILE A 292 -12.48 -2.42 12.29
CA ILE A 292 -11.23 -2.98 11.76
C ILE A 292 -11.25 -4.51 11.90
N CYS A 293 -11.10 -5.23 10.79
CA CYS A 293 -10.98 -6.69 10.76
C CYS A 293 -10.33 -7.19 9.45
N GLY A 294 -9.91 -8.46 9.44
CA GLY A 294 -9.36 -9.12 8.26
C GLY A 294 -10.43 -9.80 7.42
N ALA A 295 -10.08 -10.18 6.19
CA ALA A 295 -10.98 -10.92 5.29
C ALA A 295 -11.53 -12.22 5.91
N GLY A 296 -10.68 -12.95 6.64
CA GLY A 296 -11.07 -14.20 7.32
C GLY A 296 -11.99 -14.02 8.53
N ASP A 297 -12.35 -12.80 8.91
CA ASP A 297 -13.24 -12.50 10.02
C ASP A 297 -14.67 -12.14 9.59
N ILE A 298 -14.92 -12.01 8.29
CA ILE A 298 -16.26 -11.75 7.76
C ILE A 298 -17.17 -12.93 8.11
N GLY A 299 -18.33 -12.63 8.70
CA GLY A 299 -19.32 -13.63 9.13
C GLY A 299 -19.02 -14.32 10.46
N LYS A 300 -17.88 -14.06 11.11
CA LYS A 300 -17.66 -14.48 12.49
C LYS A 300 -18.42 -13.52 13.42
N ALA A 301 -19.43 -14.03 14.11
CA ALA A 301 -20.21 -13.24 15.07
C ALA A 301 -19.27 -12.57 16.09
N ARG A 302 -19.65 -11.37 16.55
CA ARG A 302 -19.06 -10.79 17.75
C ARG A 302 -19.25 -11.81 18.87
N HIS A 303 -18.17 -12.43 19.34
CA HIS A 303 -18.17 -12.91 20.72
C HIS A 303 -18.09 -11.67 21.58
N ASP A 304 -19.26 -11.13 21.91
CA ASP A 304 -19.46 -10.16 22.97
C ASP A 304 -19.12 -10.82 24.31
N GLY A 305 -17.83 -10.82 24.64
CA GLY A 305 -17.40 -10.92 26.03
C GLY A 305 -17.78 -9.66 26.78
N SER A 306 -19.08 -9.40 26.96
CA SER A 306 -19.60 -8.43 27.93
C SER A 306 -20.00 -9.16 29.20
N VAL A 307 -19.20 -8.98 30.25
CA VAL A 307 -19.68 -8.90 31.64
C VAL A 307 -19.35 -7.49 32.12
#